data_AF-A0A8X7TPX5-F1
#
_entry.id   AF-A0A8X7TPX5-F1
#
_cell.length_a   1.000
_cell.length_b   1.000
_cell.length_c   1.000
_cell.angle_alpha   90.00
_cell.angle_beta   90.00
_cell.angle_gamma   90.00
#
_symmetry.space_group_name_H-M   'P 1'
#
loop_
_entity.id
_entity.type
_entity.pdbx_description
1 polymer ?
#
loop_
_entity_poly.entity_id
_entity_poly.type
_entity_poly.pdbx_seq_one_letter_code
_entity_poly.pdbx_strand_id
1 'polypeptide(L)'
;MGDSISSLPDEILGKLLSLVPTKVAASTSVLSKRWRNLLSLVDSLSFDESMVVYPNEEEATKGSQRFCDFVDKTLALLHNSPAIKTFSLYRVAKTMSYNDECARLNRWIWTAMEQGLLELHLYAPANSDGEDSDDEDIDESLDVFFPALKSLSLMVALDIESYPRIIHACPVLEELTIRNGDFSDMGPLWGTVVEHASIKRLVIATHVPDHIDYYLLLEYFENACQTVRFQAPSLVYLDYSSFVFRKYDVGDLDSLVEARLSLKLWRSTSHYDYDDDYYYDYNGSLCDDDDPSPPIFGDVTCLVAAIRNITTLHLSPDSLEVFHFCCKSMPIFNNLLNLSIESNNQNGWQVMPLLLKSCPNLQTLVFKGLVHKVTNRCGDACACNPQNPSLKNSKKMKKKKKICCLQTCPVKVLEISDYGGCFQEVEQMRHFLGNLKCLETVKVGVVPDNKGKNAEFLRANLMNLPKLSSKCTIQLL
;
A
#
# COMPACT_ATOMS: atom_id res chain seq x y z
N MET A 1 11.36 -46.56 -26.54
CA MET A 1 11.76 -45.15 -26.34
C MET A 1 11.49 -44.82 -24.89
N GLY A 2 12.54 -44.55 -24.10
CA GLY A 2 12.37 -44.15 -22.71
C GLY A 2 11.85 -42.72 -22.64
N ASP A 3 10.90 -42.48 -21.75
CA ASP A 3 10.45 -41.14 -21.39
C ASP A 3 11.65 -40.28 -20.97
N SER A 4 11.85 -39.15 -21.66
CA SER A 4 12.99 -38.26 -21.45
C SER A 4 12.96 -37.52 -20.11
N ILE A 5 11.78 -37.43 -19.47
CA ILE A 5 11.66 -36.86 -18.12
C ILE A 5 12.14 -37.88 -17.09
N SER A 6 11.77 -39.15 -17.27
CA SER A 6 12.18 -40.25 -16.41
C SER A 6 13.70 -40.53 -16.42
N SER A 7 14.48 -39.96 -17.34
CA SER A 7 15.95 -40.08 -17.35
C SER A 7 16.69 -38.99 -16.56
N LEU A 8 16.00 -37.94 -16.11
CA LEU A 8 16.60 -36.85 -15.32
C LEU A 8 16.96 -37.33 -13.90
N PRO A 9 18.01 -36.78 -13.25
CA PRO A 9 18.31 -37.05 -11.84
C PRO A 9 17.21 -36.58 -10.88
N ASP A 10 17.11 -37.21 -9.71
CA ASP A 10 16.06 -36.90 -8.71
C ASP A 10 16.13 -35.45 -8.24
N GLU A 11 17.33 -34.87 -8.12
CA GLU A 11 17.55 -33.49 -7.71
C GLU A 11 17.02 -32.49 -8.75
N ILE A 12 17.09 -32.84 -10.04
CA ILE A 12 16.53 -32.02 -11.12
C ILE A 12 15.01 -32.13 -11.12
N LEU A 13 14.48 -33.35 -10.92
CA LEU A 13 13.04 -33.56 -10.81
C LEU A 13 12.46 -32.82 -9.60
N GLY A 14 13.14 -32.83 -8.45
CA GLY A 14 12.74 -32.06 -7.26
C GLY A 14 12.67 -30.56 -7.52
N LYS A 15 13.66 -29.99 -8.22
CA LYS A 15 13.63 -28.58 -8.65
C LYS A 15 12.48 -28.28 -9.60
N LEU A 16 12.21 -29.16 -10.58
CA LEU A 16 11.07 -28.99 -11.48
C LEU A 16 9.73 -29.05 -10.73
N LEU A 17 9.60 -29.96 -9.76
CA LEU A 17 8.43 -30.08 -8.90
C LEU A 17 8.26 -28.86 -7.98
N SER A 18 9.33 -28.17 -7.61
CA SER A 18 9.29 -26.94 -6.81
C SER A 18 8.78 -25.72 -7.60
N LEU A 19 8.70 -25.83 -8.94
CA LEU A 19 8.17 -24.78 -9.81
C LEU A 19 6.66 -24.91 -10.07
N VAL A 20 6.01 -25.97 -9.59
CA VAL A 20 4.57 -26.20 -9.76
C VAL A 20 3.87 -26.20 -8.39
N PRO A 21 2.55 -25.92 -8.32
CA PRO A 21 1.81 -25.97 -7.06
C PRO A 21 2.00 -27.32 -6.34
N THR A 22 2.12 -27.31 -5.01
CA THR A 22 2.44 -28.54 -4.25
C THR A 22 1.42 -29.65 -4.44
N LYS A 23 0.14 -29.30 -4.65
CA LYS A 23 -0.90 -30.27 -5.02
C LYS A 23 -0.59 -30.99 -6.34
N VAL A 24 -0.09 -30.26 -7.34
CA VAL A 24 0.33 -30.83 -8.63
C VAL A 24 1.58 -31.69 -8.41
N ALA A 25 2.58 -31.18 -7.69
CA ALA A 25 3.78 -31.94 -7.37
C ALA A 25 3.47 -33.26 -6.65
N ALA A 26 2.64 -33.22 -5.62
CA ALA A 26 2.20 -34.40 -4.87
C ALA A 26 1.40 -35.38 -5.73
N SER A 27 0.62 -34.90 -6.71
CA SER A 27 -0.13 -35.78 -7.60
C SER A 27 0.77 -36.62 -8.52
N THR A 28 2.00 -36.19 -8.79
CA THR A 28 2.98 -36.98 -9.55
C THR A 28 3.42 -38.27 -8.83
N SER A 29 3.17 -38.39 -7.52
CA SER A 29 3.51 -39.58 -6.72
C SER A 29 2.84 -40.88 -7.21
N VAL A 30 1.77 -40.76 -8.00
CA VAL A 30 1.05 -41.89 -8.61
C VAL A 30 1.74 -42.45 -9.86
N LEU A 31 2.67 -41.70 -10.46
CA LEU A 31 3.34 -42.09 -11.71
C LEU A 31 4.26 -43.30 -11.53
N SER A 32 5.02 -43.34 -10.42
CA SER A 32 5.84 -44.51 -10.07
C SER A 32 6.32 -44.47 -8.61
N LYS A 33 6.92 -45.58 -8.14
CA LYS A 33 7.57 -45.63 -6.82
C LYS A 33 8.67 -44.58 -6.65
N ARG A 34 9.36 -44.22 -7.73
CA ARG A 34 10.40 -43.18 -7.73
C ARG A 34 9.79 -41.81 -7.48
N TRP A 35 8.75 -41.46 -8.25
CA TRP A 35 8.06 -40.16 -8.13
C TRP A 35 7.40 -39.96 -6.76
N ARG A 36 6.98 -41.04 -6.09
CA ARG A 36 6.47 -40.98 -4.72
C ARG A 36 7.43 -40.36 -3.71
N ASN A 37 8.74 -40.52 -3.92
CA ASN A 37 9.76 -40.05 -2.98
C ASN A 37 10.30 -38.66 -3.34
N LEU A 38 10.03 -38.16 -4.55
CA LEU A 38 10.56 -36.88 -5.05
C LEU A 38 10.01 -35.66 -4.30
N LEU A 39 8.85 -35.79 -3.67
CA LEU A 39 8.26 -34.69 -2.89
C LEU A 39 9.18 -34.23 -1.76
N SER A 40 10.01 -35.13 -1.21
CA SER A 40 11.01 -34.81 -0.18
C SER A 40 12.13 -33.87 -0.64
N LEU A 41 12.31 -33.72 -1.96
CA LEU A 41 13.33 -32.87 -2.59
C LEU A 41 12.78 -31.50 -3.00
N VAL A 42 11.49 -31.25 -2.75
CA VAL A 42 10.86 -29.97 -3.07
C VAL A 42 11.29 -28.92 -2.03
N ASP A 43 11.76 -27.76 -2.49
CA ASP A 43 12.20 -26.67 -1.61
C ASP A 43 11.18 -25.53 -1.45
N SER A 44 10.06 -25.60 -2.18
CA SER A 44 8.95 -24.65 -2.11
C SER A 44 7.61 -25.37 -1.92
N LEU A 45 6.94 -25.07 -0.80
CA LEU A 45 5.60 -25.56 -0.52
C LEU A 45 4.58 -24.45 -0.70
N SER A 46 3.57 -24.69 -1.53
CA SER A 46 2.45 -23.79 -1.76
C SER A 46 1.13 -24.56 -1.65
N PHE A 47 0.37 -24.20 -0.62
CA PHE A 47 -0.96 -24.72 -0.34
C PHE A 47 -1.98 -23.61 -0.54
N ASP A 48 -2.88 -23.78 -1.50
CA ASP A 48 -3.91 -22.79 -1.82
C ASP A 48 -5.30 -23.45 -1.89
N GLU A 49 -6.15 -23.11 -0.93
CA GLU A 49 -7.52 -23.61 -0.82
C GLU A 49 -8.50 -22.89 -1.76
N SER A 50 -8.19 -21.66 -2.22
CA SER A 50 -9.08 -20.90 -3.13
C SER A 50 -9.25 -21.55 -4.50
N MET A 51 -8.29 -22.38 -4.90
CA MET A 51 -8.27 -23.06 -6.19
C MET A 51 -9.36 -24.13 -6.34
N VAL A 52 -10.19 -24.35 -5.31
CA VAL A 52 -11.30 -25.31 -5.34
C VAL A 52 -12.63 -24.60 -5.09
N VAL A 53 -13.46 -24.54 -6.14
CA VAL A 53 -14.84 -24.06 -6.05
C VAL A 53 -15.74 -25.25 -5.71
N TYR A 54 -16.47 -25.15 -4.61
CA TYR A 54 -17.42 -26.16 -4.18
C TYR A 54 -18.86 -25.73 -4.52
N PRO A 55 -19.72 -26.66 -4.95
CA PRO A 55 -21.08 -26.34 -5.36
C PRO A 55 -22.02 -25.99 -4.19
N ASN A 56 -21.68 -26.38 -2.96
CA ASN A 56 -22.44 -26.07 -1.75
C ASN A 56 -21.54 -26.08 -0.50
N GLU A 57 -22.06 -25.60 0.63
CA GLU A 57 -21.33 -25.48 1.91
C GLU A 57 -20.92 -26.84 2.51
N GLU A 58 -21.72 -27.89 2.34
CA GLU A 58 -21.41 -29.23 2.87
C GLU A 58 -20.19 -29.82 2.16
N GLU A 59 -20.14 -29.72 0.82
CA GLU A 59 -18.99 -30.10 0.02
C GLU A 59 -17.78 -29.22 0.29
N ALA A 60 -18.00 -27.92 0.57
CA ALA A 60 -16.94 -27.01 0.95
C ALA A 60 -16.30 -27.40 2.29
N THR A 61 -17.11 -27.75 3.30
CA THR A 61 -16.64 -28.20 4.62
C THR A 61 -15.84 -29.50 4.49
N LYS A 62 -16.38 -30.49 3.79
CA LYS A 62 -15.68 -31.76 3.50
C LYS A 62 -14.39 -31.53 2.70
N GLY A 63 -14.44 -30.58 1.77
CA GLY A 63 -13.31 -30.16 0.96
C GLY A 63 -12.19 -29.55 1.78
N SER A 64 -12.53 -28.66 2.71
CA SER A 64 -11.59 -28.02 3.64
C SER A 64 -10.91 -29.03 4.55
N GLN A 65 -11.66 -30.00 5.09
CA GLN A 65 -11.04 -31.08 5.87
C GLN A 65 -10.06 -31.91 5.04
N ARG A 66 -10.38 -32.24 3.77
CA ARG A 66 -9.44 -32.92 2.87
C ARG A 66 -8.19 -32.10 2.58
N PHE A 67 -8.32 -30.77 2.49
CA PHE A 67 -7.20 -29.86 2.36
C PHE A 67 -6.33 -29.90 3.61
N CYS A 68 -6.92 -29.78 4.80
CA CYS A 68 -6.21 -29.90 6.07
C CYS A 68 -5.43 -31.23 6.17
N ASP A 69 -6.10 -32.35 5.87
CA ASP A 69 -5.48 -33.68 5.87
C ASP A 69 -4.31 -33.77 4.88
N PHE A 70 -4.39 -33.08 3.74
CA PHE A 70 -3.32 -33.03 2.75
C PHE A 70 -2.12 -32.24 3.27
N VAL A 71 -2.35 -31.08 3.90
CA VAL A 71 -1.28 -30.26 4.51
C VAL A 71 -0.60 -31.05 5.62
N ASP A 72 -1.37 -31.62 6.56
CA ASP A 72 -0.85 -32.45 7.65
C ASP A 72 0.01 -33.60 7.15
N LYS A 73 -0.48 -34.37 6.17
CA LYS A 73 0.28 -35.49 5.57
C LYS A 73 1.55 -35.00 4.88
N THR A 74 1.49 -33.87 4.17
CA THR A 74 2.64 -33.33 3.45
C THR A 74 3.71 -32.87 4.43
N LEU A 75 3.35 -32.11 5.47
CA LEU A 75 4.29 -31.68 6.51
C LEU A 75 4.88 -32.86 7.28
N ALA A 76 4.07 -33.87 7.61
CA ALA A 76 4.55 -35.09 8.27
C ALA A 76 5.56 -35.88 7.40
N LEU A 77 5.37 -35.92 6.09
CA LEU A 77 6.32 -36.53 5.15
C LEU A 77 7.64 -35.76 5.05
N LEU A 78 7.60 -34.45 5.30
CA LEU A 78 8.72 -33.54 5.11
C LEU A 78 9.45 -33.17 6.41
N HIS A 79 8.95 -33.60 7.57
CA HIS A 79 9.50 -33.31 8.91
C HIS A 79 11.03 -33.56 9.04
N ASN A 80 11.60 -34.49 8.26
CA ASN A 80 13.03 -34.81 8.30
C ASN A 80 13.82 -34.29 7.09
N SER A 81 13.22 -33.44 6.24
CA SER A 81 13.87 -32.87 5.07
C SER A 81 14.29 -31.42 5.33
N PRO A 82 15.59 -31.11 5.36
CA PRO A 82 16.09 -29.73 5.56
C PRO A 82 16.01 -28.88 4.28
N ALA A 83 15.23 -29.31 3.27
CA ALA A 83 15.24 -28.70 1.94
C ALA A 83 14.29 -27.50 1.81
N ILE A 84 13.34 -27.31 2.72
CA ILE A 84 12.27 -26.32 2.52
C ILE A 84 12.79 -24.91 2.79
N LYS A 85 12.75 -24.07 1.76
CA LYS A 85 13.14 -22.66 1.82
C LYS A 85 11.91 -21.75 1.89
N THR A 86 10.85 -22.11 1.19
CA THR A 86 9.66 -21.28 1.05
C THR A 86 8.42 -22.07 1.45
N PHE A 87 7.59 -21.48 2.30
CA PHE A 87 6.29 -22.01 2.67
C PHE A 87 5.21 -20.95 2.44
N SER A 88 4.20 -21.31 1.65
CA SER A 88 3.05 -20.47 1.35
C SER A 88 1.77 -21.23 1.68
N LEU A 89 0.91 -20.61 2.48
CA LEU A 89 -0.39 -21.16 2.86
C LEU A 89 -1.48 -20.11 2.63
N TYR A 90 -2.45 -20.45 1.79
CA TYR A 90 -3.67 -19.69 1.55
C TYR A 90 -4.88 -20.53 1.93
N ARG A 91 -5.60 -20.06 2.95
CA ARG A 91 -6.75 -20.73 3.55
C ARG A 91 -8.00 -19.86 3.39
N VAL A 92 -9.16 -20.48 3.22
CA VAL A 92 -10.47 -19.82 3.24
C VAL A 92 -11.25 -20.44 4.38
N ALA A 93 -11.41 -19.74 5.51
CA ALA A 93 -12.18 -20.23 6.65
C ALA A 93 -13.58 -20.61 6.18
N LYS A 94 -13.90 -21.87 6.43
CA LYS A 94 -15.18 -22.46 6.15
C LYS A 94 -15.44 -23.41 7.31
N THR A 95 -16.22 -22.89 8.26
CA THR A 95 -17.13 -23.64 9.12
C THR A 95 -16.56 -24.54 10.23
N MET A 96 -15.27 -24.49 10.61
CA MET A 96 -14.81 -25.13 11.87
C MET A 96 -14.77 -24.16 13.06
N SER A 97 -14.77 -24.71 14.28
CA SER A 97 -14.54 -23.96 15.53
C SER A 97 -13.23 -23.18 15.45
N TYR A 98 -13.26 -21.88 15.78
CA TYR A 98 -12.12 -20.95 15.70
C TYR A 98 -10.86 -21.49 16.38
N ASN A 99 -11.01 -22.06 17.58
CA ASN A 99 -9.89 -22.58 18.37
C ASN A 99 -9.19 -23.76 17.67
N ASP A 100 -9.96 -24.66 17.06
CA ASP A 100 -9.40 -25.81 16.33
C ASP A 100 -8.68 -25.37 15.06
N GLU A 101 -9.21 -24.35 14.38
CA GLU A 101 -8.60 -23.78 13.17
C GLU A 101 -7.28 -23.06 13.48
N CYS A 102 -7.23 -22.26 14.54
CA CYS A 102 -6.05 -21.52 14.97
C CYS A 102 -4.96 -22.45 15.48
N ALA A 103 -5.30 -23.42 16.34
CA ALA A 103 -4.34 -24.39 16.85
C ALA A 103 -3.69 -25.20 15.72
N ARG A 104 -4.49 -25.63 14.72
CA ARG A 104 -3.99 -26.36 13.55
C ARG A 104 -3.11 -25.49 12.65
N LEU A 105 -3.53 -24.25 12.38
CA LEU A 105 -2.75 -23.29 11.60
C LEU A 105 -1.40 -23.03 12.25
N ASN A 106 -1.41 -22.75 13.55
CA ASN A 106 -0.18 -22.49 14.28
C ASN A 106 0.73 -23.72 14.26
N ARG A 107 0.19 -24.93 14.44
CA ARG A 107 0.95 -26.19 14.29
C ARG A 107 1.64 -26.30 12.93
N TRP A 108 0.97 -25.95 11.84
CA TRP A 108 1.59 -25.95 10.51
C TRP A 108 2.71 -24.92 10.39
N ILE A 109 2.47 -23.70 10.89
CA ILE A 109 3.46 -22.62 10.90
C ILE A 109 4.70 -23.06 11.68
N TRP A 110 4.53 -23.58 12.90
CA TRP A 110 5.64 -24.06 13.73
C TRP A 110 6.40 -25.21 13.08
N THR A 111 5.70 -26.22 12.56
CA THR A 111 6.32 -27.37 11.87
C THR A 111 7.15 -26.92 10.67
N ALA A 112 6.64 -25.95 9.91
CA ALA A 112 7.33 -25.41 8.76
C ALA A 112 8.54 -24.58 9.19
N MET A 113 8.41 -23.76 10.23
CA MET A 113 9.47 -22.91 10.77
C MET A 113 10.64 -23.70 11.39
N GLU A 114 10.37 -24.84 12.05
CA GLU A 114 11.42 -25.73 12.59
C GLU A 114 12.37 -26.28 11.51
N GLN A 115 11.96 -26.25 10.23
CA GLN A 115 12.77 -26.73 9.11
C GLN A 115 13.75 -25.70 8.56
N GLY A 116 13.84 -24.50 9.17
CA GLY A 116 14.82 -23.48 8.79
C GLY A 116 14.43 -22.66 7.55
N LEU A 117 13.13 -22.38 7.39
CA LEU A 117 12.59 -21.58 6.28
C LEU A 117 13.30 -20.23 6.12
N LEU A 118 13.41 -19.81 4.86
CA LEU A 118 13.87 -18.48 4.48
C LEU A 118 12.69 -17.52 4.24
N GLU A 119 11.58 -18.05 3.72
CA GLU A 119 10.42 -17.28 3.28
C GLU A 119 9.12 -17.92 3.77
N LEU A 120 8.25 -17.10 4.37
CA LEU A 120 6.95 -17.52 4.88
C LEU A 120 5.85 -16.58 4.37
N HIS A 121 4.86 -17.15 3.68
CA HIS A 121 3.68 -16.44 3.19
C HIS A 121 2.41 -17.05 3.78
N LEU A 122 1.67 -16.27 4.54
CA LEU A 122 0.44 -16.71 5.19
C LEU A 122 -0.73 -15.86 4.72
N TYR A 123 -1.81 -16.54 4.35
CA TYR A 123 -3.12 -15.98 4.10
C TYR A 123 -4.17 -16.84 4.81
N ALA A 124 -4.85 -16.25 5.79
CA ALA A 124 -5.99 -16.86 6.45
C ALA A 124 -6.98 -15.77 6.91
N PRO A 125 -8.30 -15.99 6.75
CA PRO A 125 -9.32 -15.04 7.18
C PRO A 125 -9.44 -14.90 8.70
N ALA A 126 -9.99 -13.75 9.11
CA ALA A 126 -10.60 -13.53 10.43
C ALA A 126 -12.04 -14.02 10.36
N ASN A 127 -12.58 -14.52 11.47
CA ASN A 127 -14.02 -14.47 11.67
C ASN A 127 -14.37 -13.33 12.62
N SER A 128 -15.39 -12.56 12.22
CA SER A 128 -16.01 -11.42 12.90
C SER A 128 -17.04 -11.82 13.95
N ASP A 129 -17.18 -13.11 14.25
CA ASP A 129 -18.13 -13.58 15.25
C ASP A 129 -17.51 -13.41 16.63
N GLY A 130 -17.60 -12.18 17.14
CA GLY A 130 -17.44 -11.89 18.55
C GLY A 130 -18.52 -12.59 19.35
N GLU A 131 -18.19 -13.77 19.86
CA GLU A 131 -18.71 -14.22 21.14
C GLU A 131 -17.51 -14.45 22.04
N ASP A 132 -17.52 -13.73 23.15
CA ASP A 132 -16.56 -13.77 24.25
C ASP A 132 -16.12 -15.22 24.54
N SER A 133 -14.99 -15.65 23.97
CA SER A 133 -14.29 -16.80 24.52
C SER A 133 -13.51 -16.27 25.70
N ASP A 134 -14.00 -16.56 26.90
CA ASP A 134 -13.31 -16.37 28.16
C ASP A 134 -11.80 -16.64 27.98
N ASP A 135 -10.99 -15.69 28.47
CA ASP A 135 -9.53 -15.75 28.55
C ASP A 135 -9.06 -17.10 29.12
N GLU A 136 -8.90 -18.11 28.26
CA GLU A 136 -8.11 -19.30 28.56
C GLU A 136 -6.72 -19.06 27.96
N ASP A 137 -5.83 -18.56 28.81
CA ASP A 137 -4.37 -18.56 28.75
C ASP A 137 -3.83 -19.36 27.54
N ILE A 138 -3.65 -18.67 26.40
CA ILE A 138 -2.81 -19.18 25.32
C ILE A 138 -1.38 -19.18 25.86
N ASP A 139 -0.98 -20.36 26.30
CA ASP A 139 0.35 -20.81 26.73
C ASP A 139 1.47 -19.78 26.50
N GLU A 140 1.98 -19.32 27.63
CA GLU A 140 2.99 -18.29 27.89
C GLU A 140 4.41 -18.63 27.39
N SER A 141 4.58 -19.43 26.32
CA SER A 141 5.91 -19.89 25.88
C SER A 141 6.18 -19.74 24.38
N LEU A 142 6.31 -18.49 23.90
CA LEU A 142 7.05 -18.22 22.66
C LEU A 142 8.55 -18.09 22.94
N ASP A 143 9.15 -19.16 23.46
CA ASP A 143 10.61 -19.35 23.53
C ASP A 143 11.17 -19.98 22.24
N VAL A 144 10.53 -19.69 21.09
CA VAL A 144 10.91 -20.28 19.80
C VAL A 144 11.50 -19.20 18.90
N PHE A 145 12.74 -19.44 18.48
CA PHE A 145 13.56 -18.52 17.68
C PHE A 145 13.64 -19.02 16.24
N PHE A 146 13.46 -18.12 15.27
CA PHE A 146 13.50 -18.41 13.83
C PHE A 146 14.75 -17.79 13.20
N PRO A 147 15.95 -18.36 13.43
CA PRO A 147 17.22 -17.70 13.14
C PRO A 147 17.53 -17.52 11.65
N ALA A 148 16.77 -18.15 10.76
CA ALA A 148 17.04 -18.17 9.31
C ALA A 148 16.02 -17.38 8.48
N LEU A 149 14.86 -17.01 9.05
CA LEU A 149 13.77 -16.40 8.29
C LEU A 149 14.12 -14.97 7.85
N LYS A 150 14.13 -14.74 6.54
CA LYS A 150 14.51 -13.45 5.93
C LYS A 150 13.32 -12.69 5.37
N SER A 151 12.28 -13.39 4.91
CA SER A 151 11.08 -12.78 4.35
C SER A 151 9.83 -13.33 5.02
N LEU A 152 9.00 -12.42 5.52
CA LEU A 152 7.73 -12.74 6.16
C LEU A 152 6.62 -11.92 5.51
N SER A 153 5.61 -12.62 4.98
CA SER A 153 4.43 -12.02 4.39
C SER A 153 3.19 -12.52 5.13
N LEU A 154 2.50 -11.60 5.79
CA LEU A 154 1.30 -11.84 6.55
C LEU A 154 0.16 -11.12 5.85
N MET A 155 -0.71 -11.87 5.21
CA MET A 155 -1.97 -11.39 4.66
C MET A 155 -3.10 -12.02 5.47
N VAL A 156 -3.12 -11.75 6.78
CA VAL A 156 -3.88 -12.57 7.74
C VAL A 156 -4.61 -11.71 8.74
N ALA A 157 -5.69 -12.27 9.26
CA ALA A 157 -6.17 -11.92 10.59
C ALA A 157 -5.74 -13.00 11.59
N LEU A 158 -4.42 -13.15 11.77
CA LEU A 158 -3.93 -13.78 13.01
C LEU A 158 -4.31 -12.84 14.14
N ASP A 159 -4.59 -13.41 15.32
CA ASP A 159 -4.76 -12.62 16.53
C ASP A 159 -3.62 -11.61 16.65
N ILE A 160 -4.01 -10.35 16.74
CA ILE A 160 -3.18 -9.19 16.41
C ILE A 160 -2.10 -8.98 17.46
N GLU A 161 -2.33 -9.51 18.65
CA GLU A 161 -1.34 -9.59 19.72
C GLU A 161 -0.14 -10.49 19.36
N SER A 162 -0.28 -11.34 18.34
CA SER A 162 0.77 -12.25 17.89
C SER A 162 1.77 -11.62 16.93
N TYR A 163 1.47 -10.50 16.26
CA TYR A 163 2.37 -9.91 15.26
C TYR A 163 3.73 -9.48 15.83
N PRO A 164 3.79 -8.68 16.90
CA PRO A 164 5.07 -8.28 17.48
C PRO A 164 5.87 -9.51 17.90
N ARG A 165 5.21 -10.51 18.48
CA ARG A 165 5.83 -11.75 18.95
C ARG A 165 6.50 -12.53 17.81
N ILE A 166 5.80 -12.73 16.69
CA ILE A 166 6.35 -13.41 15.50
C ILE A 166 7.51 -12.60 14.91
N ILE A 167 7.37 -11.27 14.80
CA ILE A 167 8.43 -10.41 14.27
C ILE A 167 9.68 -10.49 15.16
N HIS A 168 9.52 -10.41 16.49
CA HIS A 168 10.64 -10.52 17.43
C HIS A 168 11.31 -11.90 17.44
N ALA A 169 10.57 -12.96 17.09
CA ALA A 169 11.14 -14.29 16.94
C ALA A 169 12.04 -14.45 15.69
N CYS A 170 12.05 -13.48 14.77
CA CYS A 170 12.77 -13.54 13.49
C CYS A 170 13.98 -12.58 13.45
N PRO A 171 15.10 -12.88 14.14
CA PRO A 171 16.24 -11.96 14.33
C PRO A 171 16.92 -11.44 13.04
N VAL A 172 16.80 -12.17 11.93
CA VAL A 172 17.46 -11.87 10.65
C VAL A 172 16.48 -11.42 9.57
N LEU A 173 15.25 -11.05 9.96
CA LEU A 173 14.20 -10.65 9.05
C LEU A 173 14.60 -9.39 8.26
N GLU A 174 14.65 -9.49 6.93
CA GLU A 174 15.02 -8.39 6.03
C GLU A 174 13.79 -7.80 5.34
N GLU A 175 12.77 -8.62 5.08
CA GLU A 175 11.54 -8.21 4.40
C GLU A 175 10.29 -8.56 5.21
N LEU A 176 9.44 -7.56 5.44
CA LEU A 176 8.16 -7.74 6.11
C LEU A 176 7.05 -7.16 5.24
N THR A 177 6.05 -7.98 4.93
CA THR A 177 4.82 -7.54 4.27
C THR A 177 3.63 -7.86 5.17
N ILE A 178 2.85 -6.85 5.53
CA ILE A 178 1.60 -6.97 6.29
C ILE A 178 0.48 -6.43 5.40
N ARG A 179 -0.55 -7.26 5.15
CA ARG A 179 -1.70 -6.90 4.35
C ARG A 179 -2.97 -7.29 5.08
N ASN A 180 -3.88 -6.35 5.29
CA ASN A 180 -5.22 -6.71 5.77
C ASN A 180 -6.04 -7.18 4.57
N GLY A 181 -6.70 -8.34 4.70
CA GLY A 181 -7.50 -8.92 3.62
C GLY A 181 -8.72 -8.08 3.26
N ASP A 182 -9.24 -8.29 2.05
CA ASP A 182 -10.43 -7.62 1.49
C ASP A 182 -11.76 -8.14 2.09
N PHE A 183 -11.75 -8.67 3.32
CA PHE A 183 -12.94 -9.29 3.92
C PHE A 183 -13.99 -8.23 4.26
N SER A 184 -15.23 -8.50 3.84
CA SER A 184 -16.38 -7.59 3.92
C SER A 184 -16.79 -7.21 5.34
N ASP A 185 -16.38 -7.99 6.33
CA ASP A 185 -16.59 -7.72 7.74
C ASP A 185 -15.28 -7.16 8.33
N MET A 186 -15.20 -5.84 8.30
CA MET A 186 -14.03 -5.03 8.67
C MET A 186 -13.47 -5.39 10.04
N GLY A 187 -12.43 -6.23 10.05
CA GLY A 187 -11.56 -6.43 11.22
C GLY A 187 -10.89 -5.10 11.62
N PRO A 188 -10.53 -4.91 12.90
CA PRO A 188 -10.13 -3.60 13.39
C PRO A 188 -8.87 -3.03 12.70
N LEU A 189 -8.95 -1.77 12.30
CA LEU A 189 -7.86 -0.95 11.80
C LEU A 189 -6.92 -0.55 12.94
N TRP A 190 -5.96 -1.40 13.33
CA TRP A 190 -5.04 -1.07 14.43
C TRP A 190 -3.77 -0.34 13.98
N GLY A 191 -3.22 0.45 14.92
CA GLY A 191 -1.96 1.14 14.74
C GLY A 191 -0.81 0.13 14.67
N THR A 192 -0.18 0.00 13.50
CA THR A 192 0.89 -0.98 13.30
C THR A 192 2.11 -0.64 14.16
N VAL A 193 2.64 -1.64 14.87
CA VAL A 193 3.90 -1.55 15.62
C VAL A 193 4.94 -2.44 14.95
N VAL A 194 6.01 -1.84 14.45
CA VAL A 194 7.15 -2.56 13.86
C VAL A 194 8.42 -2.06 14.51
N GLU A 195 9.01 -2.88 15.37
CA GLU A 195 10.25 -2.59 16.08
C GLU A 195 11.28 -3.69 15.78
N HIS A 196 12.10 -3.48 14.75
CA HIS A 196 13.01 -4.50 14.27
C HIS A 196 14.26 -3.91 13.58
N ALA A 197 15.44 -4.29 14.07
CA ALA A 197 16.69 -3.69 13.63
C ALA A 197 17.14 -4.13 12.23
N SER A 198 16.82 -5.35 11.79
CA SER A 198 17.31 -5.91 10.52
C SER A 198 16.41 -5.68 9.30
N ILE A 199 15.18 -5.19 9.50
CA ILE A 199 14.24 -5.02 8.39
C ILE A 199 14.77 -3.94 7.44
N LYS A 200 14.88 -4.29 6.16
CA LYS A 200 15.30 -3.42 5.05
C LYS A 200 14.14 -3.03 4.16
N ARG A 201 13.11 -3.88 4.05
CA ARG A 201 11.92 -3.63 3.23
C ARG A 201 10.66 -3.85 4.05
N LEU A 202 9.84 -2.82 4.18
CA LEU A 202 8.57 -2.86 4.89
C LEU A 202 7.44 -2.50 3.94
N VAL A 203 6.44 -3.37 3.85
CA VAL A 203 5.19 -3.12 3.12
C VAL A 203 4.04 -3.33 4.09
N ILE A 204 3.26 -2.30 4.35
CA ILE A 204 2.03 -2.38 5.14
C ILE A 204 0.93 -1.82 4.27
N ALA A 205 -0.05 -2.65 3.91
CA ALA A 205 -1.20 -2.22 3.12
C ALA A 205 -2.49 -2.67 3.78
N THR A 206 -3.23 -1.71 4.32
CA THR A 206 -4.57 -1.94 4.83
C THR A 206 -5.59 -1.72 3.72
N HIS A 207 -6.58 -2.61 3.59
CA HIS A 207 -7.75 -2.34 2.74
C HIS A 207 -8.48 -1.13 3.30
N VAL A 208 -8.70 -0.14 2.44
CA VAL A 208 -9.32 1.13 2.81
C VAL A 208 -10.56 1.28 1.93
N PRO A 209 -11.77 1.04 2.48
CA PRO A 209 -12.98 1.15 1.68
C PRO A 209 -13.17 2.58 1.16
N ASP A 210 -13.82 2.70 0.00
CA ASP A 210 -14.11 3.99 -0.62
C ASP A 210 -15.13 4.80 0.18
N HIS A 211 -16.01 4.12 0.92
CA HIS A 211 -17.01 4.69 1.79
C HIS A 211 -16.96 4.01 3.16
N ILE A 212 -16.87 4.80 4.23
CA ILE A 212 -17.09 4.33 5.61
C ILE A 212 -18.45 4.86 6.06
N ASP A 213 -19.35 3.97 6.48
CA ASP A 213 -20.61 4.37 7.10
C ASP A 213 -20.35 5.10 8.43
N TYR A 214 -21.10 6.17 8.69
CA TYR A 214 -20.92 7.01 9.88
C TYR A 214 -20.97 6.24 11.21
N TYR A 215 -21.79 5.18 11.28
CA TYR A 215 -21.92 4.34 12.48
C TYR A 215 -20.72 3.43 12.72
N LEU A 216 -20.12 2.89 11.65
CA LEU A 216 -18.86 2.16 11.70
C LEU A 216 -17.73 3.06 12.26
N LEU A 217 -17.77 4.34 11.89
CA LEU A 217 -16.77 5.35 12.24
C LEU A 217 -16.53 5.51 13.75
N LEU A 218 -17.50 5.24 14.63
CA LEU A 218 -17.36 5.39 16.10
C LEU A 218 -16.57 4.24 16.76
N GLU A 219 -16.88 2.99 16.42
CA GLU A 219 -16.15 1.81 16.92
C GLU A 219 -14.72 1.78 16.37
N TYR A 220 -14.54 2.16 15.10
CA TYR A 220 -13.20 2.30 14.52
C TYR A 220 -12.43 3.52 15.03
N PHE A 221 -13.09 4.53 15.61
CA PHE A 221 -12.41 5.72 16.13
C PHE A 221 -11.49 5.41 17.32
N GLU A 222 -11.87 4.44 18.15
CA GLU A 222 -11.00 3.98 19.25
C GLU A 222 -9.72 3.36 18.71
N ASN A 223 -9.82 2.54 17.66
CA ASN A 223 -8.66 1.96 16.98
C ASN A 223 -7.81 3.03 16.27
N ALA A 224 -8.46 4.03 15.66
CA ALA A 224 -7.80 5.19 15.06
C ALA A 224 -6.97 6.00 16.08
N CYS A 225 -7.34 5.94 17.36
CA CYS A 225 -6.63 6.61 18.46
C CYS A 225 -5.30 5.93 18.85
N GLN A 226 -5.03 4.73 18.34
CA GLN A 226 -3.76 4.06 18.56
C GLN A 226 -2.59 4.82 17.92
N THR A 227 -1.39 4.56 18.43
CA THR A 227 -0.16 5.14 17.90
C THR A 227 0.53 4.13 16.99
N VAL A 228 0.78 4.52 15.75
CA VAL A 228 1.62 3.74 14.83
C VAL A 228 3.08 3.92 15.27
N ARG A 229 3.82 2.83 15.47
CA ARG A 229 5.24 2.89 15.83
C ARG A 229 6.12 2.20 14.80
N PHE A 230 7.13 2.91 14.30
CA PHE A 230 8.14 2.35 13.40
C PHE A 230 9.54 2.60 13.96
N GLN A 231 10.18 1.54 14.46
CA GLN A 231 11.55 1.53 14.94
C GLN A 231 12.35 0.53 14.10
N ALA A 232 12.76 0.95 12.91
CA ALA A 232 13.48 0.12 11.94
C ALA A 232 14.67 0.89 11.33
N PRO A 233 15.82 0.98 12.04
CA PRO A 233 16.95 1.82 11.63
C PRO A 233 17.62 1.38 10.31
N SER A 234 17.52 0.10 9.95
CA SER A 234 18.07 -0.44 8.70
C SER A 234 17.10 -0.37 7.51
N LEU A 235 15.95 0.28 7.66
CA LEU A 235 14.91 0.32 6.65
C LEU A 235 15.37 1.13 5.44
N VAL A 236 15.30 0.53 4.24
CA VAL A 236 15.72 1.13 2.96
C VAL A 236 14.50 1.46 2.09
N TYR A 237 13.44 0.65 2.18
CA TYR A 237 12.20 0.81 1.41
C TYR A 237 10.98 0.71 2.33
N LEU A 238 10.08 1.68 2.22
CA LEU A 238 8.79 1.73 2.91
C LEU A 238 7.64 1.87 1.91
N ASP A 239 6.67 0.97 1.95
CA ASP A 239 5.36 1.13 1.30
C ASP A 239 4.28 1.06 2.38
N TYR A 240 3.63 2.18 2.65
CA TYR A 240 2.67 2.32 3.74
C TYR A 240 1.35 2.88 3.22
N SER A 241 0.31 2.04 3.26
CA SER A 241 -1.05 2.35 2.88
C SER A 241 -2.00 2.08 4.03
N SER A 242 -2.65 3.13 4.56
CA SER A 242 -3.59 3.01 5.69
C SER A 242 -4.40 4.29 5.91
N PHE A 243 -5.36 4.25 6.83
CA PHE A 243 -5.96 5.47 7.38
C PHE A 243 -4.98 6.21 8.30
N VAL A 244 -5.17 7.52 8.45
CA VAL A 244 -4.31 8.34 9.31
C VAL A 244 -4.62 8.12 10.79
N PHE A 245 -3.66 7.63 11.55
CA PHE A 245 -3.81 7.45 13.00
C PHE A 245 -3.58 8.74 13.77
N ARG A 246 -4.02 8.76 15.04
CA ARG A 246 -3.89 9.92 15.94
C ARG A 246 -2.45 10.41 16.07
N LYS A 247 -1.50 9.49 16.14
CA LYS A 247 -0.09 9.79 16.34
C LYS A 247 0.79 8.75 15.65
N TYR A 248 1.91 9.24 15.13
CA TYR A 248 3.01 8.43 14.62
C TYR A 248 4.23 8.62 15.53
N ASP A 249 4.78 7.51 16.00
CA ASP A 249 6.03 7.44 16.76
C ASP A 249 7.07 6.70 15.92
N VAL A 250 7.77 7.46 15.09
CA VAL A 250 8.69 6.92 14.11
C VAL A 250 10.10 7.32 14.53
N GLY A 251 10.97 6.33 14.68
CA GLY A 251 12.39 6.53 14.94
C GLY A 251 13.10 7.16 13.74
N ASP A 252 14.40 7.42 13.89
CA ASP A 252 15.20 7.96 12.80
C ASP A 252 15.40 6.90 11.69
N LEU A 253 14.75 7.11 10.55
CA LEU A 253 14.84 6.25 9.36
C LEU A 253 15.94 6.75 8.40
N ASP A 254 17.15 6.97 8.92
CA ASP A 254 18.24 7.58 8.15
C ASP A 254 18.73 6.73 6.96
N SER A 255 18.51 5.41 7.01
CA SER A 255 18.83 4.48 5.91
C SER A 255 17.79 4.47 4.79
N LEU A 256 16.65 5.14 4.98
CA LEU A 256 15.52 5.07 4.06
C LEU A 256 15.82 5.81 2.76
N VAL A 257 15.65 5.12 1.63
CA VAL A 257 15.93 5.64 0.28
C VAL A 257 14.65 5.95 -0.46
N GLU A 258 13.64 5.08 -0.33
CA GLU A 258 12.37 5.17 -1.04
C GLU A 258 11.18 4.99 -0.09
N ALA A 259 10.21 5.90 -0.20
CA ALA A 259 8.94 5.82 0.50
C ALA A 259 7.78 5.93 -0.46
N ARG A 260 6.80 5.03 -0.32
CA ARG A 260 5.50 5.08 -1.01
C ARG A 260 4.42 5.22 0.06
N LEU A 261 3.68 6.31 0.02
CA LEU A 261 2.64 6.61 0.99
C LEU A 261 1.28 6.67 0.29
N SER A 262 0.33 5.91 0.84
CA SER A 262 -1.07 5.95 0.47
C SER A 262 -1.94 6.11 1.72
N LEU A 263 -1.97 7.34 2.24
CA LEU A 263 -2.67 7.70 3.47
C LEU A 263 -4.04 8.27 3.15
N LYS A 264 -5.08 7.80 3.85
CA LYS A 264 -6.44 8.32 3.70
C LYS A 264 -6.97 8.93 4.99
N LEU A 265 -7.73 10.01 4.87
CA LEU A 265 -8.47 10.59 5.98
C LEU A 265 -9.67 9.70 6.34
N TRP A 266 -10.02 9.63 7.61
CA TRP A 266 -11.21 8.90 8.10
C TRP A 266 -12.54 9.49 7.61
N ARG A 267 -12.52 10.74 7.16
CA ARG A 267 -13.68 11.43 6.59
C ARG A 267 -13.26 12.15 5.31
N SER A 268 -14.15 12.14 4.32
CA SER A 268 -13.95 12.88 3.08
C SER A 268 -13.91 14.38 3.35
N THR A 269 -12.99 15.09 2.69
CA THR A 269 -12.91 16.55 2.74
C THR A 269 -13.70 17.24 1.64
N SER A 270 -14.58 16.52 0.95
CA SER A 270 -15.35 17.02 -0.19
C SER A 270 -16.19 18.27 0.13
N HIS A 271 -16.64 18.41 1.38
CA HIS A 271 -17.45 19.52 1.88
C HIS A 271 -16.66 20.73 2.37
N TYR A 272 -15.33 20.63 2.59
CA TYR A 272 -14.50 21.71 3.13
C TYR A 272 -14.06 22.76 2.08
N ASP A 273 -14.74 22.83 0.93
CA ASP A 273 -14.45 23.80 -0.14
C ASP A 273 -15.11 25.18 0.07
N TYR A 274 -15.84 25.38 1.15
CA TYR A 274 -16.55 26.64 1.41
C TYR A 274 -15.86 27.48 2.48
N ASP A 275 -15.61 28.74 2.16
CA ASP A 275 -15.50 29.84 3.13
C ASP A 275 -16.92 30.26 3.59
N ASP A 276 -17.86 29.31 3.73
CA ASP A 276 -19.19 29.58 4.26
C ASP A 276 -19.22 29.10 5.71
N ASP A 277 -19.50 30.04 6.62
CA ASP A 277 -19.74 29.80 8.05
C ASP A 277 -21.05 29.01 8.30
N TYR A 278 -21.61 28.31 7.31
CA TYR A 278 -22.91 27.64 7.41
C TYR A 278 -22.90 26.25 6.76
N TYR A 279 -23.25 25.25 7.59
CA TYR A 279 -23.41 23.86 7.20
C TYR A 279 -24.87 23.56 6.85
N TYR A 280 -25.09 22.78 5.80
CA TYR A 280 -26.40 22.22 5.47
C TYR A 280 -26.38 20.70 5.66
N ASP A 281 -27.36 20.16 6.39
CA ASP A 281 -27.63 18.73 6.49
C ASP A 281 -28.13 18.15 5.14
N TYR A 282 -28.17 16.83 4.98
CA TYR A 282 -28.69 16.08 3.82
C TYR A 282 -30.14 16.44 3.44
N ASN A 283 -30.88 17.07 4.36
CA ASN A 283 -32.22 17.63 4.12
C ASN A 283 -32.22 19.11 3.69
N GLY A 284 -31.06 19.74 3.50
CA GLY A 284 -30.92 21.15 3.13
C GLY A 284 -31.27 22.14 4.24
N SER A 285 -31.31 21.72 5.51
CA SER A 285 -31.48 22.60 6.67
C SER A 285 -30.13 23.10 7.19
N LEU A 286 -30.09 24.35 7.63
CA LEU A 286 -28.95 24.92 8.36
C LEU A 286 -28.74 24.10 9.64
N CYS A 287 -27.56 23.52 9.83
CA CYS A 287 -27.18 22.93 11.11
C CYS A 287 -27.10 24.04 12.15
N ASP A 288 -27.64 23.81 13.36
CA ASP A 288 -27.43 24.71 14.49
C ASP A 288 -25.91 24.87 14.75
N ASP A 289 -25.47 26.09 15.11
CA ASP A 289 -24.08 26.46 15.38
C ASP A 289 -23.36 25.60 16.45
N ASP A 290 -24.11 24.73 17.15
CA ASP A 290 -23.66 23.93 18.29
C ASP A 290 -23.13 22.52 17.93
N ASP A 291 -23.18 22.07 16.66
CA ASP A 291 -22.55 20.82 16.23
C ASP A 291 -21.36 21.08 15.29
N PRO A 292 -20.17 21.44 15.82
CA PRO A 292 -19.00 21.64 14.98
C PRO A 292 -18.69 20.34 14.26
N SER A 293 -18.65 20.39 12.92
CA SER A 293 -18.12 19.30 12.10
C SER A 293 -16.86 18.75 12.77
N PRO A 294 -16.78 17.44 13.09
CA PRO A 294 -15.68 16.92 13.88
C PRO A 294 -14.34 17.28 13.24
N PRO A 295 -13.36 17.75 14.03
CA PRO A 295 -12.08 18.19 13.50
C PRO A 295 -11.44 17.06 12.70
N ILE A 296 -10.72 17.44 11.62
CA ILE A 296 -9.93 16.48 10.86
C ILE A 296 -8.98 15.75 11.82
N PHE A 297 -9.04 14.43 11.79
CA PHE A 297 -8.38 13.56 12.74
C PHE A 297 -7.00 13.12 12.22
N GLY A 298 -6.02 13.06 13.14
CA GLY A 298 -4.69 12.51 12.88
C GLY A 298 -3.56 13.54 12.77
N ASP A 299 -2.32 13.08 12.94
CA ASP A 299 -1.12 13.92 12.85
C ASP A 299 0.05 13.15 12.24
N VAL A 300 0.36 13.41 10.98
CA VAL A 300 1.44 12.73 10.24
C VAL A 300 2.79 13.45 10.37
N THR A 301 2.89 14.52 11.16
CA THR A 301 4.09 15.38 11.20
C THR A 301 5.35 14.58 11.53
N CYS A 302 5.30 13.66 12.49
CA CYS A 302 6.44 12.80 12.83
C CYS A 302 6.81 11.82 11.71
N LEU A 303 5.81 11.23 11.04
CA LEU A 303 6.04 10.32 9.90
C LEU A 303 6.73 11.06 8.75
N VAL A 304 6.21 12.24 8.38
CA VAL A 304 6.80 13.06 7.30
C VAL A 304 8.20 13.54 7.68
N ALA A 305 8.43 13.90 8.94
CA ALA A 305 9.76 14.29 9.43
C ALA A 305 10.77 13.14 9.39
N ALA A 306 10.36 11.91 9.71
CA ALA A 306 11.24 10.74 9.69
C ALA A 306 11.72 10.38 8.28
N ILE A 307 10.88 10.59 7.25
CA ILE A 307 11.24 10.28 5.86
C ILE A 307 11.98 11.43 5.15
N ARG A 308 12.45 12.46 5.86
CA ARG A 308 13.07 13.66 5.25
C ARG A 308 14.32 13.39 4.40
N ASN A 309 15.01 12.27 4.63
CA ASN A 309 16.31 11.95 4.05
C ASN A 309 16.24 11.11 2.76
N ILE A 310 15.04 10.71 2.32
CA ILE A 310 14.80 9.88 1.13
C ILE A 310 15.22 10.55 -0.18
N THR A 311 15.48 9.72 -1.21
CA THR A 311 15.74 10.17 -2.58
C THR A 311 14.52 10.09 -3.49
N THR A 312 13.58 9.19 -3.17
CA THR A 312 12.38 8.93 -3.97
C THR A 312 11.14 8.88 -3.07
N LEU A 313 10.10 9.64 -3.45
CA LEU A 313 8.82 9.71 -2.73
C LEU A 313 7.67 9.47 -3.71
N HIS A 314 6.78 8.55 -3.38
CA HIS A 314 5.50 8.34 -4.08
C HIS A 314 4.33 8.69 -3.17
N LEU A 315 3.40 9.51 -3.66
CA LEU A 315 2.21 9.93 -2.93
C LEU A 315 0.95 9.58 -3.71
N SER A 316 -0.02 8.98 -3.03
CA SER A 316 -1.40 8.81 -3.55
C SER A 316 -2.16 10.16 -3.56
N PRO A 317 -3.31 10.25 -4.26
CA PRO A 317 -4.12 11.47 -4.25
C PRO A 317 -4.61 11.83 -2.85
N ASP A 318 -5.04 10.82 -2.07
CA ASP A 318 -5.48 11.00 -0.68
C ASP A 318 -4.34 11.50 0.23
N SER A 319 -3.11 11.05 -0.02
CA SER A 319 -1.94 11.48 0.75
C SER A 319 -1.68 12.98 0.61
N LEU A 320 -2.06 13.59 -0.52
CA LEU A 320 -1.95 15.04 -0.70
C LEU A 320 -2.88 15.81 0.24
N GLU A 321 -4.10 15.32 0.46
CA GLU A 321 -5.03 15.91 1.42
C GLU A 321 -4.57 15.67 2.85
N VAL A 322 -4.11 14.46 3.16
CA VAL A 322 -3.51 14.16 4.47
C VAL A 322 -2.34 15.08 4.78
N PHE A 323 -1.45 15.33 3.82
CA PHE A 323 -0.33 16.25 4.04
C PHE A 323 -0.82 17.71 4.16
N HIS A 324 -1.94 18.08 3.55
CA HIS A 324 -2.50 19.42 3.71
C HIS A 324 -3.10 19.64 5.11
N PHE A 325 -3.88 18.67 5.60
CA PHE A 325 -4.68 18.83 6.81
C PHE A 325 -4.01 18.29 8.08
N CYS A 326 -3.22 17.22 7.98
CA CYS A 326 -2.66 16.52 9.14
C CYS A 326 -1.13 16.70 9.30
N CYS A 327 -0.46 17.42 8.39
CA CYS A 327 0.96 17.75 8.53
C CYS A 327 1.14 19.20 9.00
N LYS A 328 1.43 19.37 10.30
CA LYS A 328 1.57 20.70 10.91
C LYS A 328 2.88 21.39 10.52
N SER A 329 3.93 20.61 10.26
CA SER A 329 5.24 21.12 9.89
C SER A 329 5.85 20.29 8.77
N MET A 330 5.94 20.87 7.57
CA MET A 330 6.57 20.23 6.42
C MET A 330 8.10 20.32 6.53
N PRO A 331 8.84 19.19 6.54
CA PRO A 331 10.29 19.20 6.56
C PRO A 331 10.86 19.56 5.18
N ILE A 332 12.14 19.95 5.15
CA ILE A 332 12.87 20.16 3.90
C ILE A 332 13.52 18.85 3.46
N PHE A 333 13.17 18.38 2.26
CA PHE A 333 13.69 17.18 1.64
C PHE A 333 14.95 17.48 0.82
N ASN A 334 16.09 17.62 1.50
CA ASN A 334 17.35 17.99 0.85
C ASN A 334 17.88 16.94 -0.14
N ASN A 335 17.55 15.67 0.08
CA ASN A 335 18.05 14.56 -0.74
C ASN A 335 17.06 14.08 -1.80
N LEU A 336 15.82 14.62 -1.81
CA LEU A 336 14.77 14.13 -2.70
C LEU A 336 15.05 14.55 -4.15
N LEU A 337 15.24 13.55 -5.00
CA LEU A 337 15.52 13.71 -6.42
C LEU A 337 14.31 13.39 -7.28
N ASN A 338 13.49 12.43 -6.85
CA ASN A 338 12.33 11.94 -7.59
C ASN A 338 11.06 12.05 -6.73
N LEU A 339 10.06 12.77 -7.24
CA LEU A 339 8.75 12.89 -6.61
C LEU A 339 7.70 12.37 -7.59
N SER A 340 6.92 11.37 -7.17
CA SER A 340 5.84 10.78 -7.93
C SER A 340 4.52 11.05 -7.24
N ILE A 341 3.54 11.54 -8.00
CA ILE A 341 2.25 11.95 -7.47
C ILE A 341 1.14 11.35 -8.33
N GLU A 342 0.24 10.62 -7.70
CA GLU A 342 -0.99 10.19 -8.35
C GLU A 342 -2.08 11.25 -8.13
N SER A 343 -2.90 11.49 -9.15
CA SER A 343 -3.96 12.51 -9.10
C SER A 343 -5.29 11.93 -9.56
N ASN A 344 -6.41 12.38 -8.96
CA ASN A 344 -7.76 11.95 -9.29
C ASN A 344 -8.73 13.15 -9.21
N ASN A 345 -9.94 13.04 -9.76
CA ASN A 345 -10.94 14.12 -9.71
C ASN A 345 -11.62 14.33 -8.35
N GLN A 346 -11.20 13.62 -7.30
CA GLN A 346 -11.82 13.65 -5.96
C GLN A 346 -11.02 14.46 -4.95
N ASN A 347 -9.69 14.43 -5.03
CA ASN A 347 -8.80 15.10 -4.09
C ASN A 347 -8.17 16.36 -4.73
N GLY A 348 -7.91 17.37 -3.91
CA GLY A 348 -7.30 18.62 -4.36
C GLY A 348 -5.77 18.66 -4.28
N TRP A 349 -5.17 19.71 -4.84
CA TRP A 349 -3.71 19.94 -4.87
C TRP A 349 -3.23 21.01 -3.87
N GLN A 350 -3.94 21.22 -2.76
CA GLN A 350 -3.68 22.30 -1.80
C GLN A 350 -2.26 22.27 -1.21
N VAL A 351 -1.70 21.07 -0.99
CA VAL A 351 -0.35 20.91 -0.45
C VAL A 351 0.76 21.16 -1.47
N MET A 352 0.47 21.06 -2.77
CA MET A 352 1.48 21.05 -3.84
C MET A 352 2.47 22.23 -3.78
N PRO A 353 2.02 23.50 -3.59
CA PRO A 353 2.95 24.61 -3.47
C PRO A 353 3.91 24.53 -2.28
N LEU A 354 3.48 23.94 -1.17
CA LEU A 354 4.29 23.77 0.03
C LEU A 354 5.27 22.61 -0.16
N LEU A 355 4.79 21.48 -0.68
CA LEU A 355 5.59 20.29 -0.96
C LEU A 355 6.73 20.63 -1.94
N LEU A 356 6.42 21.26 -3.08
CA LEU A 356 7.42 21.60 -4.09
C LEU A 356 8.48 22.60 -3.58
N LYS A 357 8.11 23.53 -2.69
CA LYS A 357 9.09 24.43 -2.04
C LYS A 357 9.99 23.71 -1.05
N SER A 358 9.51 22.60 -0.51
CA SER A 358 10.23 21.80 0.47
C SER A 358 11.23 20.84 -0.19
N CYS A 359 11.27 20.78 -1.53
CA CYS A 359 12.14 19.89 -2.30
C CYS A 359 13.17 20.70 -3.13
N PRO A 360 14.22 21.27 -2.50
CA PRO A 360 15.14 22.21 -3.16
C PRO A 360 16.06 21.60 -4.21
N ASN A 361 16.19 20.26 -4.26
CA ASN A 361 17.08 19.55 -5.19
C ASN A 361 16.33 18.60 -6.15
N LEU A 362 15.01 18.76 -6.25
CA LEU A 362 14.16 17.87 -7.06
C LEU A 362 14.53 17.89 -8.54
N GLN A 363 14.82 16.72 -9.11
CA GLN A 363 15.24 16.59 -10.52
C GLN A 363 14.12 16.05 -11.40
N THR A 364 13.39 15.05 -10.91
CA THR A 364 12.32 14.36 -11.63
C THR A 364 11.01 14.54 -10.90
N LEU A 365 9.99 15.02 -11.61
CA LEU A 365 8.62 15.09 -11.14
C LEU A 365 7.75 14.19 -12.02
N VAL A 366 7.12 13.20 -11.42
CA VAL A 366 6.25 12.22 -12.08
C VAL A 366 4.82 12.46 -11.65
N PHE A 367 3.90 12.52 -12.60
CA PHE A 367 2.45 12.55 -12.35
C PHE A 367 1.78 11.36 -13.02
N LYS A 368 0.87 10.72 -12.31
CA LYS A 368 -0.09 9.78 -12.89
C LYS A 368 -1.45 10.44 -12.95
N GLY A 369 -1.80 10.91 -14.14
CA GLY A 369 -2.91 11.83 -14.38
C GLY A 369 -2.63 13.26 -13.88
N LEU A 370 -3.25 14.26 -14.53
CA LEU A 370 -3.18 15.67 -14.11
C LEU A 370 -4.53 16.24 -13.64
N VAL A 371 -5.59 15.44 -13.71
CA VAL A 371 -6.94 15.82 -13.28
C VAL A 371 -7.00 15.82 -11.75
N HIS A 372 -7.54 16.90 -11.18
CA HIS A 372 -7.78 17.01 -9.74
C HIS A 372 -9.04 17.79 -9.39
N LYS A 373 -9.52 17.64 -8.16
CA LYS A 373 -10.64 18.46 -7.66
C LYS A 373 -10.18 19.92 -7.56
N VAL A 374 -10.88 20.79 -8.28
CA VAL A 374 -10.58 22.23 -8.29
C VAL A 374 -11.11 22.85 -7.00
N THR A 375 -10.21 23.36 -6.17
CA THR A 375 -10.55 24.05 -4.91
C THR A 375 -10.04 25.50 -4.93
N ASN A 376 -10.55 26.34 -4.02
CA ASN A 376 -10.04 27.71 -3.84
C ASN A 376 -8.61 27.76 -3.25
N ARG A 377 -8.05 26.60 -2.86
CA ARG A 377 -6.78 26.48 -2.13
C ARG A 377 -5.67 25.72 -2.88
N CYS A 378 -5.89 25.26 -4.13
CA CYS A 378 -4.86 24.58 -4.94
C CYS A 378 -3.54 25.36 -5.08
N GLY A 379 -3.58 26.69 -4.92
CA GLY A 379 -2.42 27.56 -4.92
C GLY A 379 -1.76 27.70 -6.30
N ASP A 380 -0.51 28.16 -6.32
CA ASP A 380 0.20 28.55 -7.55
C ASP A 380 0.85 27.39 -8.31
N ALA A 381 0.75 26.17 -7.79
CA ALA A 381 1.14 24.95 -8.48
C ALA A 381 0.08 24.47 -9.49
N CYS A 382 -1.21 24.82 -9.28
CA CYS A 382 -2.29 24.56 -10.24
C CYS A 382 -2.54 25.75 -11.18
N ALA A 383 -2.93 25.45 -12.43
CA ALA A 383 -3.52 26.40 -13.39
C ALA A 383 -4.98 26.80 -13.06
N CYS A 384 -5.58 26.17 -12.06
CA CYS A 384 -6.95 26.31 -11.64
C CYS A 384 -7.25 27.78 -11.30
N ASN A 385 -8.21 28.37 -12.00
CA ASN A 385 -8.77 29.64 -11.57
C ASN A 385 -10.01 29.32 -10.74
N PRO A 386 -10.03 29.56 -9.42
CA PRO A 386 -11.24 29.34 -8.64
C PRO A 386 -12.33 30.23 -9.22
N GLN A 387 -13.35 29.62 -9.81
CA GLN A 387 -14.54 30.35 -10.26
C GLN A 387 -15.28 30.80 -9.01
N ASN A 388 -14.92 31.98 -8.47
CA ASN A 388 -15.73 32.61 -7.44
C ASN A 388 -16.28 33.94 -7.96
N PRO A 389 -17.54 33.98 -8.47
CA PRO A 389 -18.21 35.21 -8.87
C PRO A 389 -18.36 36.24 -7.73
N SER A 390 -18.31 35.80 -6.47
CA SER A 390 -18.59 36.57 -5.25
C SER A 390 -17.41 37.45 -4.75
N LEU A 391 -16.16 37.15 -5.14
CA LEU A 391 -14.98 37.92 -4.69
C LEU A 391 -14.60 39.10 -5.60
N LYS A 392 -15.43 39.48 -6.57
CA LYS A 392 -15.17 40.66 -7.42
C LYS A 392 -15.16 42.00 -6.65
N ASN A 393 -15.63 42.02 -5.40
CA ASN A 393 -15.77 43.24 -4.59
C ASN A 393 -14.75 43.42 -3.46
N SER A 394 -13.81 42.49 -3.23
CA SER A 394 -12.73 42.76 -2.27
C SER A 394 -11.56 43.49 -2.96
N LYS A 395 -11.54 44.79 -2.69
CA LYS A 395 -10.48 45.80 -2.91
C LYS A 395 -9.15 45.25 -3.43
N LYS A 396 -8.65 45.86 -4.51
CA LYS A 396 -7.27 45.81 -5.01
C LYS A 396 -6.23 45.94 -3.88
N MET A 397 -5.92 44.85 -3.19
CA MET A 397 -4.65 44.72 -2.49
C MET A 397 -3.60 44.54 -3.58
N LYS A 398 -2.62 45.44 -3.61
CA LYS A 398 -1.39 45.27 -4.39
C LYS A 398 -0.72 43.95 -3.95
N LYS A 399 -1.10 42.81 -4.55
CA LYS A 399 -0.35 41.56 -4.42
C LYS A 399 1.03 41.86 -4.99
N LYS A 400 2.05 41.99 -4.11
CA LYS A 400 3.44 41.78 -4.51
C LYS A 400 3.44 40.54 -5.40
N LYS A 401 3.99 40.62 -6.62
CA LYS A 401 4.12 39.46 -7.53
C LYS A 401 4.86 38.37 -6.77
N LYS A 402 4.12 37.46 -6.13
CA LYS A 402 4.67 36.30 -5.45
C LYS A 402 5.20 35.39 -6.56
N ILE A 403 6.48 35.05 -6.48
CA ILE A 403 7.11 34.13 -7.43
C ILE A 403 6.40 32.78 -7.29
N CYS A 404 5.93 32.23 -8.41
CA CYS A 404 5.27 30.92 -8.45
C CYS A 404 6.24 29.84 -7.95
N CYS A 405 5.76 28.91 -7.13
CA CYS A 405 6.58 27.80 -6.59
C CYS A 405 7.32 27.02 -7.68
N LEU A 406 6.70 26.84 -8.86
CA LEU A 406 7.28 26.15 -10.02
C LEU A 406 8.49 26.89 -10.61
N GLN A 407 8.54 28.22 -10.49
CA GLN A 407 9.66 29.00 -11.02
C GLN A 407 10.94 28.85 -10.20
N THR A 408 10.82 28.39 -8.95
CA THR A 408 11.95 28.07 -8.06
C THR A 408 12.27 26.58 -8.03
N CYS A 409 11.46 25.73 -8.67
CA CYS A 409 11.70 24.28 -8.72
C CYS A 409 12.83 23.96 -9.72
N PRO A 410 13.85 23.18 -9.34
CA PRO A 410 14.97 22.82 -10.21
C PRO A 410 14.69 21.60 -11.11
N VAL A 411 13.42 21.20 -11.25
CA VAL A 411 12.99 20.03 -12.02
C VAL A 411 13.50 20.10 -13.46
N LYS A 412 14.17 19.03 -13.89
CA LYS A 412 14.73 18.83 -15.23
C LYS A 412 13.89 17.87 -16.06
N VAL A 413 13.29 16.87 -15.42
CA VAL A 413 12.46 15.85 -16.07
C VAL A 413 11.06 15.91 -15.49
N LEU A 414 10.06 16.14 -16.35
CA LEU A 414 8.65 15.99 -16.02
C LEU A 414 8.11 14.77 -16.74
N GLU A 415 7.57 13.80 -16.00
CA GLU A 415 6.95 12.62 -16.56
C GLU A 415 5.46 12.62 -16.21
N ILE A 416 4.61 12.40 -17.20
CA ILE A 416 3.16 12.33 -17.00
C ILE A 416 2.69 11.04 -17.64
N SER A 417 2.23 10.10 -16.82
CA SER A 417 1.49 8.93 -17.27
C SER A 417 -0.01 9.24 -17.30
N ASP A 418 -0.74 8.47 -18.10
CA ASP A 418 -2.20 8.55 -18.24
C ASP A 418 -2.75 9.92 -18.71
N TYR A 419 -2.04 10.60 -19.62
CA TYR A 419 -2.51 11.86 -20.19
C TYR A 419 -3.69 11.65 -21.16
N GLY A 420 -4.87 12.16 -20.79
CA GLY A 420 -6.09 12.08 -21.61
C GLY A 420 -6.30 13.26 -22.56
N GLY A 421 -5.64 14.40 -22.29
CA GLY A 421 -5.78 15.65 -23.02
C GLY A 421 -7.06 16.41 -22.75
N CYS A 422 -7.68 16.23 -21.58
CA CYS A 422 -8.82 17.04 -21.20
C CYS A 422 -8.39 18.51 -21.03
N PHE A 423 -9.36 19.44 -21.04
CA PHE A 423 -9.07 20.87 -20.93
C PHE A 423 -8.22 21.21 -19.68
N GLN A 424 -8.52 20.58 -18.53
CA GLN A 424 -7.78 20.77 -17.29
C GLN A 424 -6.32 20.31 -17.42
N GLU A 425 -6.07 19.16 -18.04
CA GLU A 425 -4.71 18.63 -18.22
C GLU A 425 -3.89 19.50 -19.19
N VAL A 426 -4.52 19.99 -20.28
CA VAL A 426 -3.86 20.89 -21.24
C VAL A 426 -3.46 22.21 -20.56
N GLU A 427 -4.34 22.79 -19.75
CA GLU A 427 -4.04 24.03 -19.03
C GLU A 427 -3.01 23.81 -17.93
N GLN A 428 -3.05 22.68 -17.23
CA GLN A 428 -2.02 22.33 -16.25
C GLN A 428 -0.65 22.10 -16.92
N MET A 429 -0.62 21.41 -18.05
CA MET A 429 0.60 21.24 -18.85
C MET A 429 1.15 22.60 -19.32
N ARG A 430 0.28 23.48 -19.83
CA ARG A 430 0.67 24.85 -20.21
C ARG A 430 1.29 25.60 -19.03
N HIS A 431 0.70 25.46 -17.84
CA HIS A 431 1.19 26.08 -16.62
C HIS A 431 2.56 25.54 -16.19
N PHE A 432 2.79 24.22 -16.30
CA PHE A 432 4.10 23.63 -16.03
C PHE A 432 5.16 24.09 -17.03
N LEU A 433 4.90 23.95 -18.33
CA LEU A 433 5.83 24.38 -19.38
C LEU A 433 6.12 25.88 -19.34
N GLY A 434 5.15 26.68 -18.92
CA GLY A 434 5.27 28.13 -18.79
C GLY A 434 5.99 28.61 -17.51
N ASN A 435 6.24 27.75 -16.52
CA ASN A 435 6.84 28.16 -15.24
C ASN A 435 8.10 27.37 -14.84
N LEU A 436 8.27 26.13 -15.26
CA LEU A 436 9.45 25.30 -14.95
C LEU A 436 10.64 25.73 -15.82
N LYS A 437 11.53 26.55 -15.25
CA LYS A 437 12.68 27.15 -15.96
C LYS A 437 13.79 26.17 -16.31
N CYS A 438 13.98 25.16 -15.47
CA CYS A 438 15.09 24.20 -15.58
C CYS A 438 14.73 22.96 -16.41
N LEU A 439 13.53 22.92 -16.99
CA LEU A 439 12.99 21.75 -17.66
C LEU A 439 13.78 21.41 -18.92
N GLU A 440 14.26 20.18 -19.02
CA GLU A 440 15.06 19.66 -20.15
C GLU A 440 14.27 18.63 -20.94
N THR A 441 13.51 17.77 -20.27
CA THR A 441 12.72 16.71 -20.90
C THR A 441 11.34 16.61 -20.28
N VAL A 442 10.33 16.44 -21.12
CA VAL A 442 8.96 16.09 -20.74
C VAL A 442 8.62 14.78 -21.40
N LYS A 443 8.29 13.76 -20.61
CA LYS A 443 7.82 12.46 -21.08
C LYS A 443 6.32 12.36 -20.85
N VAL A 444 5.56 12.02 -21.88
CA VAL A 444 4.11 11.90 -21.78
C VAL A 444 3.67 10.53 -22.27
N GLY A 445 3.14 9.71 -21.37
CA GLY A 445 2.40 8.50 -21.70
C GLY A 445 0.94 8.86 -21.97
N VAL A 446 0.44 8.50 -23.15
CA VAL A 446 -0.92 8.80 -23.59
C VAL A 446 -1.81 7.59 -23.39
N VAL A 447 -3.00 7.79 -22.80
CA VAL A 447 -4.00 6.71 -22.70
C VAL A 447 -4.52 6.41 -24.12
N PRO A 448 -4.37 5.17 -24.64
CA PRO A 448 -4.94 4.83 -25.93
C PRO A 448 -6.47 4.78 -25.82
N ASP A 449 -7.16 5.65 -26.54
CA ASP A 449 -8.60 5.49 -26.79
C ASP A 449 -8.82 4.27 -27.71
N ASN A 450 -9.99 3.63 -27.62
CA ASN A 450 -10.42 2.42 -28.34
C ASN A 450 -10.33 2.52 -29.89
N LYS A 451 -9.93 3.68 -30.44
CA LYS A 451 -9.82 3.95 -31.88
C LYS A 451 -8.44 4.44 -32.34
N GLY A 452 -7.44 4.59 -31.47
CA GLY A 452 -6.05 4.97 -31.83
C GLY A 452 -5.82 6.37 -32.46
N LYS A 453 -6.88 7.06 -32.90
CA LYS A 453 -6.83 8.38 -33.56
C LYS A 453 -6.54 9.56 -32.63
N ASN A 454 -6.64 9.37 -31.31
CA ASN A 454 -6.49 10.46 -30.34
C ASN A 454 -5.01 10.83 -30.09
N ALA A 455 -4.09 9.87 -30.20
CA ALA A 455 -2.68 10.08 -29.85
C ALA A 455 -1.96 11.11 -30.75
N GLU A 456 -2.23 11.14 -32.06
CA GLU A 456 -1.64 12.12 -32.97
C GLU A 456 -2.16 13.55 -32.72
N PHE A 457 -3.44 13.69 -32.41
CA PHE A 457 -4.04 14.98 -32.05
C PHE A 457 -3.48 15.50 -30.72
N LEU A 458 -3.37 14.63 -29.71
CA LEU A 458 -2.76 14.95 -28.43
C LEU A 458 -1.28 15.35 -28.60
N ARG A 459 -0.55 14.63 -29.45
CA ARG A 459 0.82 14.98 -29.84
C ARG A 459 0.90 16.37 -30.44
N ALA A 460 0.06 16.70 -31.42
CA ALA A 460 0.06 18.01 -32.06
C ALA A 460 -0.24 19.13 -31.05
N ASN A 461 -1.21 18.93 -30.16
CA ASN A 461 -1.55 19.89 -29.12
C ASN A 461 -0.39 20.13 -28.14
N LEU A 462 0.23 19.06 -27.64
CA LEU A 462 1.36 19.15 -26.71
C LEU A 462 2.57 19.87 -27.33
N MET A 463 2.87 19.57 -28.60
CA MET A 463 4.01 20.19 -29.29
C MET A 463 3.81 21.69 -29.57
N ASN A 464 2.55 22.15 -29.61
CA ASN A 464 2.20 23.56 -29.80
C ASN A 464 2.15 24.38 -28.50
N LEU A 465 2.30 23.74 -27.33
CA LEU A 465 2.29 24.47 -26.06
C LEU A 465 3.54 25.34 -25.89
N PRO A 466 3.40 26.57 -25.35
CA PRO A 466 4.52 27.46 -25.12
C PRO A 466 5.45 26.89 -24.04
N LYS A 467 6.75 26.93 -24.30
CA LYS A 467 7.79 26.44 -23.39
C LYS A 467 8.62 27.61 -22.88
N LEU A 468 8.84 27.67 -21.57
CA LEU A 468 9.71 28.66 -20.96
C LEU A 468 11.19 28.29 -21.14
N SER A 469 11.52 27.00 -20.97
CA SER A 469 12.88 26.50 -21.19
C SER A 469 13.12 26.20 -22.66
N SER A 470 14.17 26.81 -23.23
CA SER A 470 14.60 26.55 -24.60
C SER A 470 15.24 25.16 -24.79
N LYS A 471 15.68 24.52 -23.69
CA LYS A 471 16.24 23.15 -23.70
C LYS A 471 15.17 22.06 -23.67
N CYS A 472 13.92 22.43 -23.41
CA CYS A 472 12.83 21.49 -23.15
C CYS A 472 12.41 20.72 -24.42
N THR A 473 12.67 19.40 -24.42
CA THR A 473 12.16 18.46 -25.42
C THR A 473 10.95 17.70 -24.88
N ILE A 474 9.96 17.45 -25.73
CA ILE A 474 8.77 16.64 -25.37
C ILE A 474 8.91 15.29 -26.09
N GLN A 475 8.82 14.21 -25.32
CA GLN A 475 8.89 12.82 -25.77
C GLN A 475 7.56 12.14 -25.42
N LEU A 476 7.01 11.36 -26.35
CA LEU A 476 5.84 10.52 -26.10
C LEU A 476 6.33 9.10 -25.86
N LEU A 477 5.83 8.48 -24.80
CA LEU A 477 6.20 7.13 -24.36
C LEU A 477 5.39 6.05 -25.07
#